data_AF-A0A6B3AI95-F1
#
_entry.id   AF-A0A6B3AI95-F1
#
_cell.length_a   1.000
_cell.length_b   1.000
_cell.length_c   1.000
_cell.angle_alpha   90.00
_cell.angle_beta   90.00
_cell.angle_gamma   90.00
#
_symmetry.space_group_name_H-M   'P 1'
#
loop_
_entity.id
_entity.type
_entity.pdbx_description
1 polymer ?
#
loop_
_entity_poly.entity_id
_entity_poly.type
_entity_poly.pdbx_seq_one_letter_code
_entity_poly.pdbx_strand_id
1 'polypeptide(L)'
;MELSRRTFTALAGTAALGLALAGSGGAATGPRGTRAVPTGPPPPPPTADGRRHRIGHDRYSLLVDNRRLVLWSGEVHPFRLPSPSLWRDVLQKLRAHGHNAVTVPVAWNYHSPAPGEHDFSGVRDLDLFLRTAAEERLYVVLRPGPHLGADLDAGGLPGWLTATGVTARSDDPEYLRHADAWLGAVNSVAVRHLYTAGRGTVLLYQLEDARDAAPAEARAATERLYARLRADRIDVPV
;
A
#
# COMPACT_ATOMS: atom_id res chain seq x y z
N MET A 1 -36.43 -3.76 -55.67
CA MET A 1 -36.03 -4.88 -54.80
C MET A 1 -36.01 -4.34 -53.38
N GLU A 2 -37.14 -4.38 -52.68
CA GLU A 2 -37.53 -5.49 -51.76
C GLU A 2 -36.53 -5.62 -50.60
N LEU A 3 -36.87 -5.65 -49.30
CA LEU A 3 -38.13 -5.64 -48.55
C LEU A 3 -37.77 -5.29 -47.10
N SER A 4 -38.58 -4.46 -46.44
CA SER A 4 -38.63 -4.28 -44.99
C SER A 4 -39.26 -5.50 -44.32
N ARG A 5 -38.76 -5.92 -43.13
CA ARG A 5 -39.58 -6.39 -41.98
C ARG A 5 -38.76 -6.96 -40.81
N ARG A 6 -39.21 -6.58 -39.60
CA ARG A 6 -39.22 -7.31 -38.30
C ARG A 6 -38.12 -7.02 -37.28
N THR A 7 -38.39 -5.97 -36.49
CA THR A 7 -38.55 -5.99 -35.03
C THR A 7 -38.48 -7.39 -34.40
N PHE A 8 -37.52 -7.60 -33.50
CA PHE A 8 -37.49 -8.75 -32.59
C PHE A 8 -37.74 -8.25 -31.17
N THR A 9 -38.99 -8.31 -30.74
CA THR A 9 -39.38 -8.29 -29.33
C THR A 9 -39.68 -9.74 -28.96
N ALA A 10 -38.97 -10.28 -27.97
CA ALA A 10 -39.37 -11.52 -27.30
C ALA A 10 -39.19 -11.33 -25.80
N LEU A 11 -40.30 -10.99 -25.16
CA LEU A 11 -40.57 -11.18 -23.74
C LEU A 11 -40.80 -12.69 -23.52
N ALA A 12 -40.03 -13.30 -22.61
CA ALA A 12 -40.40 -14.47 -21.81
C ALA A 12 -39.39 -14.50 -20.65
N GLY A 13 -39.73 -14.35 -19.37
CA GLY A 13 -40.98 -14.71 -18.71
C GLY A 13 -40.83 -16.05 -18.01
N THR A 14 -39.94 -16.14 -17.01
CA THR A 14 -39.97 -17.24 -16.03
C THR A 14 -39.68 -16.68 -14.64
N ALA A 15 -40.75 -16.41 -13.90
CA ALA A 15 -40.71 -16.18 -12.47
C ALA A 15 -40.38 -17.51 -11.79
N ALA A 16 -39.19 -17.62 -11.21
CA ALA A 16 -38.86 -18.72 -10.30
C ALA A 16 -39.42 -18.38 -8.92
N LEU A 17 -40.63 -18.87 -8.66
CA LEU A 17 -41.25 -18.89 -7.33
C LEU A 17 -40.55 -19.97 -6.49
N GLY A 18 -39.48 -19.60 -5.79
CA GLY A 18 -38.78 -20.48 -4.86
C GLY A 18 -39.50 -20.53 -3.51
N LEU A 19 -40.06 -21.69 -3.17
CA LEU A 19 -40.70 -22.00 -1.89
C LEU A 19 -39.83 -21.58 -0.70
N ALA A 20 -40.35 -20.68 0.13
CA ALA A 20 -39.85 -20.48 1.48
C ALA A 20 -40.29 -21.69 2.34
N LEU A 21 -39.36 -22.60 2.60
CA LEU A 21 -39.52 -23.58 3.67
C LEU A 21 -39.45 -22.85 5.00
N ALA A 22 -40.60 -22.76 5.68
CA ALA A 22 -40.68 -22.40 7.08
C ALA A 22 -39.93 -23.48 7.89
N GLY A 23 -38.65 -23.21 8.15
CA GLY A 23 -37.86 -23.94 9.13
C GLY A 23 -38.36 -23.57 10.53
N SER A 24 -38.97 -24.54 11.19
CA SER A 24 -39.38 -24.53 12.58
C SER A 24 -38.24 -24.07 13.51
N GLY A 25 -38.61 -23.23 14.48
CA GLY A 25 -37.71 -22.73 15.51
C GLY A 25 -37.05 -23.86 16.28
N GLY A 26 -35.74 -23.93 16.16
CA GLY A 26 -34.85 -24.53 17.14
C GLY A 26 -33.87 -23.45 17.58
N ALA A 27 -34.05 -22.89 18.76
CA ALA A 27 -33.06 -22.04 19.39
C ALA A 27 -31.84 -22.92 19.71
N ALA A 28 -30.89 -22.99 18.77
CA ALA A 28 -29.57 -23.52 19.04
C ALA A 28 -28.80 -22.47 19.85
N THR A 29 -28.91 -22.53 21.17
CA THR A 29 -28.01 -21.86 22.11
C THR A 29 -26.64 -22.54 22.06
N GLY A 30 -25.90 -22.32 20.97
CA GLY A 30 -24.47 -22.60 20.88
C GLY A 30 -23.66 -21.36 21.27
N PRO A 31 -22.51 -21.48 21.95
CA PRO A 31 -21.80 -20.34 22.54
C PRO A 31 -21.05 -19.45 21.52
N ARG A 32 -21.38 -19.52 20.23
CA ARG A 32 -20.87 -18.59 19.20
C ARG A 32 -21.96 -18.33 18.18
N GLY A 33 -22.83 -17.36 18.48
CA GLY A 33 -23.62 -16.72 17.44
C GLY A 33 -22.68 -16.25 16.33
N THR A 34 -23.08 -16.44 15.07
CA THR A 34 -22.46 -15.75 13.94
C THR A 34 -22.58 -14.26 14.23
N ARG A 35 -21.52 -13.66 14.75
CA ARG A 35 -21.47 -12.23 14.98
C ARG A 35 -21.52 -11.61 13.58
N ALA A 36 -22.70 -11.17 13.17
CA ALA A 36 -22.88 -10.35 11.98
C ALA A 36 -22.02 -9.11 12.21
N VAL A 37 -20.82 -9.13 11.65
CA VAL A 37 -19.91 -8.00 11.68
C VAL A 37 -20.61 -6.91 10.86
N PRO A 38 -20.77 -5.67 11.35
CA PRO A 38 -21.38 -4.60 10.57
C PRO A 38 -20.58 -4.42 9.27
N THR A 39 -21.11 -4.91 8.16
CA THR A 39 -20.56 -4.74 6.82
C THR A 39 -21.30 -3.59 6.17
N GLY A 40 -20.93 -2.36 6.55
CA GLY A 40 -21.29 -1.20 5.74
C GLY A 40 -20.62 -1.30 4.35
N PRO A 41 -21.07 -0.52 3.35
CA PRO A 41 -20.44 -0.53 2.04
C PRO A 41 -18.94 -0.19 2.16
N PRO A 42 -18.05 -0.79 1.36
CA PRO A 42 -16.62 -0.49 1.40
C PRO A 42 -16.36 0.99 1.10
N PRO A 43 -15.30 1.62 1.61
CA PRO A 43 -15.00 3.02 1.31
C PRO A 43 -14.95 3.27 -0.22
N PRO A 44 -15.30 4.47 -0.70
CA PRO A 44 -15.17 4.79 -2.10
C PRO A 44 -13.69 4.67 -2.54
N PRO A 45 -13.43 4.54 -3.85
CA PRO A 45 -12.06 4.60 -4.37
C PRO A 45 -11.34 5.86 -3.87
N PRO A 46 -10.08 5.75 -3.40
CA PRO A 46 -9.37 6.85 -2.78
C PRO A 46 -9.02 7.94 -3.78
N THR A 47 -8.91 9.17 -3.27
CA THR A 47 -8.51 10.37 -4.01
C THR A 47 -7.76 11.32 -3.08
N ALA A 48 -6.93 12.20 -3.65
CA ALA A 48 -6.42 13.37 -2.95
C ALA A 48 -7.51 14.45 -2.85
N ASP A 49 -8.48 14.29 -1.95
CA ASP A 49 -9.66 15.15 -1.84
C ASP A 49 -9.48 16.36 -0.89
N GLY A 50 -8.29 16.52 -0.30
CA GLY A 50 -7.98 17.57 0.66
C GLY A 50 -8.66 17.42 2.03
N ARG A 51 -9.34 16.31 2.30
CA ARG A 51 -10.02 16.05 3.57
C ARG A 51 -9.19 15.15 4.47
N ARG A 52 -9.39 15.28 5.78
CA ARG A 52 -8.78 14.36 6.74
C ARG A 52 -9.50 13.03 6.74
N HIS A 53 -8.72 11.95 6.76
CA HIS A 53 -9.21 10.58 6.82
C HIS A 53 -8.70 9.88 8.08
N ARG A 54 -9.55 9.01 8.66
CA ARG A 54 -9.19 8.17 9.81
C ARG A 54 -8.90 6.77 9.31
N ILE A 55 -7.71 6.26 9.62
CA ILE A 55 -7.28 4.90 9.31
C ILE A 55 -7.12 4.15 10.62
N GLY A 56 -7.69 2.97 10.70
CA GLY A 56 -7.58 2.07 11.85
C GLY A 56 -7.69 0.62 11.42
N HIS A 57 -7.76 -0.27 12.39
CA HIS A 57 -8.04 -1.68 12.16
C HIS A 57 -8.72 -2.27 13.39
N ASP A 58 -9.41 -3.37 13.19
CA ASP A 58 -9.81 -4.27 14.26
C ASP A 58 -9.31 -5.68 13.96
N ARG A 59 -9.73 -6.66 14.75
CA ARG A 59 -9.38 -8.07 14.57
C ARG A 59 -9.82 -8.70 13.24
N TYR A 60 -10.57 -7.98 12.39
CA TYR A 60 -11.13 -8.50 11.14
C TYR A 60 -10.61 -7.79 9.90
N SER A 61 -10.48 -6.46 9.94
CA SER A 61 -10.11 -5.70 8.74
C SER A 61 -9.49 -4.34 9.07
N LEU A 62 -8.90 -3.73 8.04
CA LEU A 62 -8.66 -2.29 8.04
C LEU A 62 -9.98 -1.54 8.06
N LEU A 63 -9.94 -0.34 8.64
CA LEU A 63 -11.04 0.61 8.72
C LEU A 63 -10.56 1.94 8.14
N VAL A 64 -11.29 2.44 7.16
CA VAL A 64 -11.11 3.78 6.59
C VAL A 64 -12.39 4.56 6.80
N ASP A 65 -12.34 5.64 7.58
CA ASP A 65 -13.50 6.43 8.00
C ASP A 65 -14.65 5.57 8.54
N ASN A 66 -14.28 4.62 9.42
CA ASN A 66 -15.18 3.63 10.04
C ASN A 66 -15.85 2.66 9.05
N ARG A 67 -15.38 2.58 7.80
CA ARG A 67 -15.83 1.60 6.80
C ARG A 67 -14.77 0.52 6.63
N ARG A 68 -15.23 -0.73 6.55
CA ARG A 68 -14.33 -1.88 6.37
C ARG A 68 -13.71 -1.86 4.99
N LEU A 69 -12.38 -2.00 4.96
CA LEU A 69 -11.61 -2.13 3.75
C LEU A 69 -10.95 -3.50 3.74
N VAL A 70 -11.30 -4.32 2.74
CA VAL A 70 -10.47 -5.45 2.35
C VAL A 70 -9.39 -4.88 1.43
N LEU A 71 -8.15 -4.84 1.92
CA LEU A 71 -7.04 -4.32 1.15
C LEU A 71 -6.55 -5.40 0.18
N TRP A 72 -6.77 -5.17 -1.11
CA TRP A 72 -6.34 -6.06 -2.18
C TRP A 72 -5.25 -5.35 -2.98
N SER A 73 -4.01 -5.56 -2.54
CA SER A 73 -2.83 -4.90 -3.09
C SER A 73 -2.10 -5.78 -4.09
N GLY A 74 -1.56 -5.18 -5.16
CA GLY A 74 -0.52 -5.79 -5.99
C GLY A 74 0.78 -5.01 -5.82
N GLU A 75 1.92 -5.68 -5.95
CA GLU A 75 3.21 -5.03 -5.78
C GLU A 75 3.80 -4.59 -7.12
N VAL A 76 4.20 -3.33 -7.22
CA VAL A 76 4.86 -2.75 -8.41
C VAL A 76 6.15 -2.10 -7.96
N HIS A 77 7.26 -2.45 -8.62
CA HIS A 77 8.59 -1.91 -8.35
C HIS A 77 8.94 -0.88 -9.42
N PRO A 78 8.80 0.43 -9.17
CA PRO A 78 9.02 1.44 -10.21
C PRO A 78 10.44 1.36 -10.81
N PHE A 79 11.43 1.03 -9.97
CA PHE A 79 12.82 0.85 -10.39
C PHE A 79 13.07 -0.35 -11.33
N ARG A 80 12.15 -1.33 -11.40
CA ARG A 80 12.19 -2.43 -12.38
C ARG A 80 11.51 -2.07 -13.71
N LEU A 81 10.83 -0.92 -13.77
CA LEU A 81 10.25 -0.35 -14.99
C LEU A 81 10.69 1.12 -15.10
N PRO A 82 11.95 1.42 -15.50
CA PRO A 82 12.50 2.78 -15.54
C PRO A 82 11.96 3.59 -16.74
N SER A 83 10.63 3.60 -16.90
CA SER A 83 9.89 4.32 -17.92
C SER A 83 8.66 4.96 -17.28
N PRO A 84 8.77 6.22 -16.80
CA PRO A 84 7.67 6.90 -16.11
C PRO A 84 6.36 6.97 -16.91
N SER A 85 6.46 7.02 -18.24
CA SER A 85 5.30 7.01 -19.14
C SER A 85 4.51 5.69 -19.11
N LEU A 86 5.13 4.57 -18.71
CA LEU A 86 4.50 3.26 -18.63
C LEU A 86 3.95 2.92 -17.24
N TRP A 87 4.29 3.69 -16.20
CA TRP A 87 3.78 3.43 -14.85
C TRP A 87 2.25 3.48 -14.78
N ARG A 88 1.64 4.46 -15.47
CA ARG A 88 0.17 4.57 -15.52
C ARG A 88 -0.49 3.33 -16.13
N ASP A 89 0.06 2.81 -17.22
CA ASP A 89 -0.47 1.63 -17.91
C ASP A 89 -0.51 0.41 -16.97
N VAL A 90 0.56 0.18 -16.20
CA VAL A 90 0.61 -0.91 -15.21
C VAL A 90 -0.39 -0.70 -14.08
N LEU A 91 -0.53 0.52 -13.57
CA LEU A 91 -1.48 0.85 -12.50
C LEU A 91 -2.93 0.71 -12.99
N GLN A 92 -3.23 1.09 -14.23
CA GLN A 92 -4.54 0.88 -14.86
C GLN A 92 -4.89 -0.59 -15.00
N LYS A 93 -3.93 -1.43 -15.43
CA LYS A 93 -4.11 -2.88 -15.48
C LYS A 93 -4.38 -3.45 -14.10
N LEU A 94 -3.59 -3.05 -13.10
CA LEU A 94 -3.77 -3.48 -11.72
C LEU A 94 -5.17 -3.13 -11.21
N ARG A 95 -5.63 -1.89 -11.46
CA ARG A 95 -6.97 -1.42 -11.12
C ARG A 95 -8.08 -2.21 -11.84
N ALA A 96 -7.90 -2.50 -13.13
CA ALA A 96 -8.85 -3.27 -13.93
C ALA A 96 -8.97 -4.73 -13.46
N HIS A 97 -7.90 -5.30 -12.90
CA HIS A 97 -7.89 -6.62 -12.26
C HIS A 97 -8.58 -6.65 -10.88
N GLY A 98 -9.15 -5.53 -10.42
CA GLY A 98 -9.91 -5.46 -9.17
C GLY A 98 -9.08 -5.13 -7.93
N HIS A 99 -7.78 -4.85 -8.09
CA HIS A 99 -6.98 -4.33 -7.00
C HIS A 99 -7.45 -2.92 -6.61
N ASN A 100 -7.43 -2.65 -5.30
CA ASN A 100 -7.74 -1.34 -4.75
C ASN A 100 -6.51 -0.66 -4.13
N ALA A 101 -5.37 -1.35 -4.11
CA ALA A 101 -4.11 -0.83 -3.61
C ALA A 101 -2.93 -1.28 -4.46
N VAL A 102 -1.83 -0.53 -4.34
CA VAL A 102 -0.52 -0.88 -4.86
C VAL A 102 0.51 -0.81 -3.74
N THR A 103 1.34 -1.84 -3.61
CA THR A 103 2.50 -1.85 -2.73
C THR A 103 3.70 -1.35 -3.52
N VAL A 104 4.44 -0.39 -2.97
CA VAL A 104 5.50 0.33 -3.67
C VAL A 104 6.79 0.26 -2.86
N PRO A 105 7.71 -0.66 -3.19
CA PRO A 105 9.05 -0.67 -2.63
C PRO A 105 9.89 0.50 -3.16
N VAL A 106 10.64 1.16 -2.28
CA VAL A 106 11.56 2.26 -2.63
C VAL A 106 12.98 1.81 -2.30
N ALA A 107 13.74 1.40 -3.33
CA ALA A 107 15.04 0.75 -3.14
C ALA A 107 16.14 1.78 -2.85
N TRP A 108 16.72 1.74 -1.64
CA TRP A 108 17.72 2.72 -1.21
C TRP A 108 18.94 2.74 -2.14
N ASN A 109 19.46 1.59 -2.53
CA ASN A 109 20.57 1.45 -3.47
C ASN A 109 20.30 2.10 -4.85
N TYR A 110 19.05 2.11 -5.29
CA TYR A 110 18.65 2.72 -6.56
C TYR A 110 18.58 4.24 -6.48
N HIS A 111 18.17 4.77 -5.32
CA HIS A 111 17.94 6.19 -5.09
C HIS A 111 19.13 6.92 -4.45
N SER A 112 20.15 6.23 -3.95
CA SER A 112 21.29 6.85 -3.26
C SER A 112 22.63 6.45 -3.88
N PRO A 113 23.09 7.18 -4.92
CA PRO A 113 24.34 6.84 -5.61
C PRO A 113 25.58 7.07 -4.73
N ALA A 114 25.52 8.01 -3.78
CA ALA A 114 26.59 8.34 -2.85
C ALA A 114 26.04 8.65 -1.44
N PRO A 115 26.88 8.58 -0.39
CA PRO A 115 26.46 8.90 0.97
C PRO A 115 25.87 10.31 1.09
N GLY A 116 24.62 10.40 1.55
CA GLY A 116 23.92 11.69 1.73
C GLY A 116 23.29 12.26 0.45
N GLU A 117 23.47 11.60 -0.70
CA GLU A 117 22.81 11.96 -1.95
C GLU A 117 21.59 11.07 -2.18
N HIS A 118 20.46 11.70 -2.48
CA HIS A 118 19.19 11.03 -2.75
C HIS A 118 18.54 11.62 -4.00
N ASP A 119 18.25 10.78 -5.00
CA ASP A 119 17.67 11.16 -6.29
C ASP A 119 16.26 10.56 -6.43
N PHE A 120 15.26 11.45 -6.47
CA PHE A 120 13.86 11.13 -6.78
C PHE A 120 13.38 11.86 -8.03
N SER A 121 14.23 11.96 -9.05
CA SER A 121 13.93 12.63 -10.32
C SER A 121 13.97 11.67 -11.52
N GLY A 122 13.39 12.10 -12.65
CA GLY A 122 13.41 11.34 -13.90
C GLY A 122 12.83 9.93 -13.74
N VAL A 123 13.62 8.90 -14.06
CA VAL A 123 13.22 7.49 -13.91
C VAL A 123 13.08 7.04 -12.45
N ARG A 124 13.54 7.86 -11.49
CA ARG A 124 13.45 7.63 -10.05
C ARG A 124 12.37 8.46 -9.37
N ASP A 125 11.48 9.10 -10.14
CA ASP A 125 10.51 10.05 -9.61
C ASP A 125 9.40 9.37 -8.80
N LEU A 126 9.64 9.25 -7.49
CA LEU A 126 8.68 8.71 -6.53
C LEU A 126 7.44 9.60 -6.40
N ASP A 127 7.60 10.92 -6.50
CA ASP A 127 6.47 11.85 -6.39
C ASP A 127 5.48 11.64 -7.55
N LEU A 128 6.01 11.53 -8.78
CA LEU A 128 5.23 11.22 -9.97
C LEU A 128 4.54 9.86 -9.85
N PHE A 129 5.23 8.82 -9.37
CA PHE A 129 4.61 7.51 -9.20
C PHE A 129 3.43 7.55 -8.20
N LEU A 130 3.62 8.20 -7.04
CA LEU A 130 2.58 8.32 -6.01
C LEU A 130 1.38 9.16 -6.49
N ARG A 131 1.62 10.25 -7.22
CA ARG A 131 0.54 11.01 -7.88
C ARG A 131 -0.22 10.16 -8.88
N THR A 132 0.49 9.41 -9.71
CA THR A 132 -0.14 8.53 -10.70
C THR A 132 -1.01 7.47 -10.02
N ALA A 133 -0.55 6.85 -8.93
CA ALA A 133 -1.36 5.89 -8.17
C ALA A 133 -2.63 6.53 -7.59
N ALA A 134 -2.55 7.77 -7.11
CA ALA A 134 -3.72 8.52 -6.63
C ALA A 134 -4.72 8.81 -7.76
N GLU A 135 -4.25 9.21 -8.93
CA GLU A 135 -5.09 9.47 -10.11
C GLU A 135 -5.79 8.19 -10.60
N GLU A 136 -5.11 7.05 -10.56
CA GLU A 136 -5.66 5.72 -10.87
C GLU A 136 -6.50 5.12 -9.72
N ARG A 137 -6.77 5.91 -8.67
CA ARG A 137 -7.64 5.57 -7.54
C ARG A 137 -7.18 4.31 -6.80
N LEU A 138 -5.87 4.17 -6.60
CA LEU A 138 -5.28 3.08 -5.81
C LEU A 138 -4.79 3.65 -4.48
N TYR A 139 -5.09 2.94 -3.38
CA TYR A 139 -4.36 3.14 -2.13
C TYR A 139 -2.90 2.76 -2.34
N VAL A 140 -1.99 3.38 -1.59
CA VAL A 140 -0.57 3.03 -1.62
C VAL A 140 -0.14 2.45 -0.27
N VAL A 141 0.54 1.31 -0.33
CA VAL A 141 1.35 0.77 0.77
C VAL A 141 2.81 1.07 0.45
N LEU A 142 3.37 2.09 1.08
CA LEU A 142 4.74 2.51 0.81
C LEU A 142 5.72 1.63 1.60
N ARG A 143 6.73 1.08 0.93
CA ARG A 143 7.75 0.20 1.53
C ARG A 143 9.15 0.74 1.28
N PRO A 144 9.66 1.69 2.08
CA PRO A 144 10.92 2.35 1.75
C PRO A 144 12.17 1.72 2.36
N GLY A 145 12.05 0.62 3.10
CA GLY A 145 13.19 0.00 3.77
C GLY A 145 13.58 0.76 5.06
N PRO A 146 14.77 0.51 5.60
CA PRO A 146 16.01 0.52 4.82
C PRO A 146 16.37 -0.78 4.09
N HIS A 147 15.86 -1.93 4.54
CA HIS A 147 16.04 -3.24 3.89
C HIS A 147 14.73 -3.77 3.30
N LEU A 148 14.75 -4.20 2.04
CA LEU A 148 13.57 -4.61 1.27
C LEU A 148 13.48 -6.12 0.99
N GLY A 149 14.55 -6.88 1.26
CA GLY A 149 14.60 -8.34 1.08
C GLY A 149 15.63 -8.81 0.05
N ALA A 150 15.86 -10.12 0.02
CA ALA A 150 16.98 -10.75 -0.69
C ALA A 150 16.94 -10.72 -2.23
N ASP A 151 15.84 -10.28 -2.86
CA ASP A 151 15.69 -10.21 -4.31
C ASP A 151 16.27 -8.93 -4.94
N LEU A 152 16.94 -8.10 -4.13
CA LEU A 152 17.70 -6.92 -4.53
C LEU A 152 19.16 -7.06 -4.07
N ASP A 153 20.07 -6.44 -4.82
CA ASP A 153 21.48 -6.38 -4.44
C ASP A 153 21.63 -5.80 -3.03
N ALA A 154 22.32 -6.55 -2.17
CA ALA A 154 22.50 -6.26 -0.75
C ALA A 154 21.19 -5.93 0.00
N GLY A 155 20.07 -6.52 -0.39
CA GLY A 155 18.79 -6.27 0.27
C GLY A 155 18.16 -4.92 -0.05
N GLY A 156 18.68 -4.20 -1.04
CA GLY A 156 18.35 -2.81 -1.32
C GLY A 156 19.28 -1.81 -0.64
N LEU A 157 20.30 -2.24 0.11
CA LEU A 157 21.29 -1.35 0.72
C LEU A 157 22.30 -0.84 -0.33
N PRO A 158 22.68 0.46 -0.31
CA PRO A 158 23.66 0.97 -1.25
C PRO A 158 25.03 0.31 -1.10
N GLY A 159 25.73 0.08 -2.22
CA GLY A 159 27.07 -0.52 -2.21
C GLY A 159 28.11 0.31 -1.45
N TRP A 160 27.94 1.64 -1.36
CA TRP A 160 28.82 2.48 -0.55
C TRP A 160 28.64 2.20 0.96
N LEU A 161 27.45 1.78 1.40
CA LEU A 161 27.17 1.47 2.80
C LEU A 161 27.75 0.11 3.17
N THR A 162 27.71 -0.87 2.26
CA THR A 162 28.31 -2.18 2.50
C THR A 162 29.85 -2.12 2.52
N ALA A 163 30.44 -1.10 1.88
CA ALA A 163 31.88 -0.88 1.85
C ALA A 163 32.45 -0.21 3.12
N THR A 164 31.63 0.39 3.99
CA THR A 164 32.12 1.06 5.22
C THR A 164 32.40 0.09 6.37
N GLY A 165 31.96 -1.17 6.27
CA GLY A 165 32.12 -2.17 7.33
C GLY A 165 31.12 -2.04 8.48
N VAL A 166 30.11 -1.16 8.35
CA VAL A 166 29.03 -1.01 9.33
C VAL A 166 28.15 -2.25 9.37
N THR A 167 27.63 -2.59 10.56
CA THR A 167 26.71 -3.71 10.69
C THR A 167 25.31 -3.25 10.29
N ALA A 168 24.87 -3.60 9.08
CA ALA A 168 23.53 -3.26 8.61
C ALA A 168 22.44 -3.92 9.49
N ARG A 169 21.28 -3.26 9.60
CA ARG A 169 20.11 -3.72 10.37
C ARG A 169 20.42 -3.95 11.86
N SER A 170 21.36 -3.18 12.41
CA SER A 170 21.75 -3.20 13.82
C SER A 170 21.55 -1.83 14.46
N ASP A 171 21.88 -1.71 15.75
CA ASP A 171 21.91 -0.45 16.50
C ASP A 171 23.23 0.33 16.33
N ASP A 172 24.08 -0.07 15.39
CA ASP A 172 25.28 0.67 14.98
C ASP A 172 24.93 2.15 14.69
N PRO A 173 25.50 3.11 15.43
CA PRO A 173 25.18 4.52 15.29
C PRO A 173 25.44 5.08 13.87
N GLU A 174 26.43 4.55 13.16
CA GLU A 174 26.75 4.98 11.81
C GLU A 174 25.73 4.46 10.79
N TYR A 175 25.34 3.18 10.91
CA TYR A 175 24.23 2.63 10.13
C TYR A 175 22.94 3.42 10.37
N LEU A 176 22.59 3.67 11.64
CA LEU A 176 21.39 4.40 12.02
C LEU A 176 21.39 5.82 11.49
N ARG A 177 22.54 6.52 11.48
CA ARG A 177 22.66 7.85 10.87
C ARG A 177 22.35 7.83 9.38
N HIS A 178 22.84 6.83 8.66
CA HIS A 178 22.58 6.68 7.23
C HIS A 178 21.13 6.28 6.93
N ALA A 179 20.58 5.34 7.70
CA ALA A 179 19.17 4.95 7.61
C ALA A 179 18.23 6.12 7.94
N ASP A 180 18.58 6.92 8.95
CA ASP A 180 17.89 8.16 9.29
C ASP A 180 17.92 9.15 8.11
N ALA A 181 19.06 9.38 7.48
CA ALA A 181 19.15 10.27 6.31
C ALA A 181 18.25 9.77 5.16
N TRP A 182 18.32 8.47 4.86
CA TRP A 182 17.51 7.82 3.85
C TRP A 182 16.01 7.97 4.09
N LEU A 183 15.54 7.58 5.28
CA LEU A 183 14.13 7.69 5.63
C LEU A 183 13.66 9.15 5.58
N GLY A 184 14.48 10.09 6.03
CA GLY A 184 14.17 11.52 5.91
C GLY A 184 13.91 11.96 4.48
N ALA A 185 14.78 11.53 3.56
CA ALA A 185 14.66 11.86 2.16
C ALA A 185 13.37 11.29 1.55
N VAL A 186 13.06 10.01 1.80
CA VAL A 186 11.81 9.41 1.31
C VAL A 186 10.58 10.04 1.98
N ASN A 187 10.63 10.30 3.29
CA ASN A 187 9.52 10.88 4.04
C ASN A 187 9.19 12.29 3.59
N SER A 188 10.19 13.06 3.13
CA SER A 188 9.97 14.39 2.54
C SER A 188 9.07 14.36 1.30
N VAL A 189 9.06 13.24 0.57
CA VAL A 189 8.14 12.95 -0.53
C VAL A 189 6.84 12.37 0.02
N ALA A 190 6.91 11.31 0.83
CA ALA A 190 5.76 10.55 1.32
C ALA A 190 4.74 11.42 2.07
N VAL A 191 5.20 12.39 2.88
CA VAL A 191 4.32 13.27 3.67
C VAL A 191 3.35 14.10 2.82
N ARG A 192 3.71 14.35 1.55
CA ARG A 192 2.87 15.05 0.57
C ARG A 192 1.77 14.16 0.00
N HIS A 193 1.85 12.84 0.20
CA HIS A 193 0.93 11.85 -0.38
C HIS A 193 0.12 11.08 0.66
N LEU A 194 0.19 11.44 1.93
CA LEU A 194 -0.53 10.75 3.01
C LEU A 194 -2.05 10.90 2.87
N TYR A 195 -2.75 9.78 2.96
CA TYR A 195 -4.20 9.71 2.86
C TYR A 195 -4.90 10.33 4.08
N THR A 196 -4.32 10.21 5.28
CA THR A 196 -4.79 10.88 6.52
C THR A 196 -5.02 12.39 6.39
N ALA A 197 -4.25 13.05 5.52
CA ALA A 197 -4.33 14.48 5.24
C ALA A 197 -5.06 14.82 3.93
N GLY A 198 -5.54 13.83 3.19
CA GLY A 198 -6.23 14.00 1.90
C GLY A 198 -5.33 14.52 0.78
N ARG A 199 -4.00 14.48 0.95
CA ARG A 199 -3.04 15.02 -0.03
C ARG A 199 -2.62 14.01 -1.10
N GLY A 200 -2.81 12.72 -0.82
CA GLY A 200 -2.56 11.62 -1.74
C GLY A 200 -3.26 10.36 -1.24
N THR A 201 -2.80 9.18 -1.66
CA THR A 201 -3.45 7.90 -1.34
C THR A 201 -2.55 6.93 -0.56
N VAL A 202 -1.43 7.38 0.00
CA VAL A 202 -0.59 6.57 0.91
C VAL A 202 -1.40 6.25 2.16
N LEU A 203 -1.79 4.99 2.27
CA LEU A 203 -2.67 4.45 3.32
C LEU A 203 -1.88 3.79 4.44
N LEU A 204 -0.83 3.06 4.08
CA LEU A 204 0.02 2.31 5.00
C LEU A 204 1.48 2.55 4.66
N TYR A 205 2.33 2.42 5.66
CA TYR A 205 3.77 2.57 5.52
C TYR A 205 4.45 1.37 6.17
N GLN A 206 5.13 0.52 5.41
CA GLN A 206 5.83 -0.62 5.98
C GLN A 206 7.33 -0.35 5.97
N LEU A 207 7.93 -0.32 7.17
CA LEU A 207 9.33 0.05 7.35
C LEU A 207 10.31 -1.01 6.84
N GLU A 208 10.19 -2.27 7.26
CA GLU A 208 11.09 -3.35 6.82
C GLU A 208 10.33 -4.55 6.26
N ASP A 209 11.03 -5.40 5.49
CA ASP A 209 10.52 -6.73 5.14
C ASP A 209 10.59 -7.67 6.36
N ALA A 210 9.43 -8.19 6.75
CA ALA A 210 9.29 -9.09 7.89
C ALA A 210 9.75 -10.54 7.61
N ARG A 211 10.06 -10.88 6.36
CA ARG A 211 10.50 -12.23 5.96
C ARG A 211 11.92 -12.54 6.42
N ASP A 212 12.74 -11.52 6.61
CA ASP A 212 14.06 -11.67 7.20
C ASP A 212 13.96 -11.27 8.67
N ALA A 213 13.80 -12.27 9.56
CA ALA A 213 13.72 -12.04 10.99
C ALA A 213 14.85 -11.10 11.42
N ALA A 214 14.47 -9.90 11.86
CA ALA A 214 15.43 -8.95 12.38
C ALA A 214 16.08 -9.61 13.61
N PRO A 215 17.42 -9.62 13.72
CA PRO A 215 18.10 -10.12 14.92
C PRO A 215 17.50 -9.49 16.18
N ALA A 216 17.55 -10.17 17.33
CA ALA A 216 17.01 -9.63 18.58
C ALA A 216 17.59 -8.24 18.93
N GLU A 217 18.82 -7.99 18.46
CA GLU A 217 19.59 -6.74 18.54
C GLU A 217 19.00 -5.59 17.70
N ALA A 218 18.20 -5.90 16.67
CA ALA A 218 17.60 -4.92 15.77
C ALA A 218 16.36 -4.22 16.36
N ARG A 219 15.90 -4.60 17.57
CA ARG A 219 14.69 -3.99 18.16
C ARG A 219 14.88 -2.52 18.52
N ALA A 220 16.02 -2.16 19.12
CA ALA A 220 16.35 -0.77 19.42
C ALA A 220 16.49 0.06 18.13
N ALA A 221 17.13 -0.51 17.11
CA ALA A 221 17.21 0.08 15.78
C ALA A 221 15.81 0.32 15.19
N THR A 222 14.93 -0.69 15.23
CA THR A 222 13.55 -0.61 14.76
C THR A 222 12.80 0.51 15.48
N GLU A 223 12.80 0.54 16.81
CA GLU A 223 12.12 1.56 17.61
C GLU A 223 12.58 2.98 17.24
N ARG A 224 13.89 3.17 17.02
CA ARG A 224 14.43 4.44 16.56
C ARG A 224 13.91 4.84 15.17
N LEU A 225 13.89 3.91 14.23
CA LEU A 225 13.36 4.17 12.89
C LEU A 225 11.85 4.50 12.95
N TYR A 226 11.07 3.82 13.80
CA TYR A 226 9.67 4.19 14.05
C TYR A 226 9.53 5.61 14.64
N ALA A 227 10.37 5.96 15.62
CA ALA A 227 10.38 7.31 16.18
C ALA A 227 10.69 8.36 15.10
N ARG A 228 11.60 8.04 14.17
CA ARG A 228 11.90 8.89 13.03
C ARG A 228 10.70 9.11 12.12
N LEU A 229 9.95 8.07 11.76
CA LEU A 229 8.74 8.20 10.96
C LEU A 229 7.76 9.21 11.58
N ARG A 230 7.57 9.14 12.91
CA ARG A 230 6.70 10.07 13.64
C ARG A 230 7.24 11.49 13.66
N ALA A 231 8.55 11.66 13.85
CA ALA A 231 9.22 12.96 13.78
C ALA A 231 9.05 13.62 12.39
N ASP A 232 9.10 12.82 11.33
CA ASP A 232 8.90 13.27 9.95
C ASP A 232 7.42 13.46 9.56
N ARG A 233 6.50 13.31 10.52
CA ARG A 233 5.04 13.46 10.37
C ARG A 233 4.39 12.40 9.47
N ILE A 234 4.92 11.19 9.45
CA ILE A 234 4.22 10.02 8.92
C ILE A 234 3.17 9.58 9.95
N ASP A 235 1.90 9.88 9.67
CA ASP A 235 0.76 9.67 10.58
C ASP A 235 -0.17 8.52 10.17
N VAL A 236 0.13 7.85 9.05
CA VAL A 236 -0.51 6.59 8.66
C VAL A 236 -0.09 5.43 9.60
N PRO A 237 -0.85 4.33 9.65
CA PRO A 237 -0.40 3.11 10.32
C PRO A 237 0.88 2.57 9.69
N VAL A 238 1.76 2.07 10.57
CA VAL A 238 3.04 1.45 10.25
C VAL A 238 2.99 -0.01 10.66
#